data_AF-A0A7K2BX96-F1
#
_entry.id   AF-A0A7K2BX96-F1
#
_cell.length_a   1.000
_cell.length_b   1.000
_cell.length_c   1.000
_cell.angle_alpha   90.00
_cell.angle_beta   90.00
_cell.angle_gamma   90.00
#
_symmetry.space_group_name_H-M   'P 1'
#
loop_
_entity.id
_entity.type
_entity.pdbx_description
1 polymer ?
#
loop_
_entity_poly.entity_id
_entity_poly.type
_entity_poly.pdbx_seq_one_letter_code
_entity_poly.pdbx_strand_id
1 'polypeptide(L)'
;MAFVVEKFGGTSVAGPDRIRVVADHVARRRSRGDETVLVVSAMGSETDELLRMASDVAADPPGREVDMLITGGERKACALMAMALSDLGAPAESFTGSQAGFRTDSSHTGAKITQITPGRIIDALARGMVPVVGGSQGVSGDGDVTFF
;
A
#
# COMPACT_ATOMS: atom_id res chain seq x y z
N MET A 1 15.80 7.38 17.79
CA MET A 1 15.97 7.48 16.34
C MET A 1 16.30 6.10 15.81
N ALA A 2 15.25 5.37 15.46
CA ALA A 2 15.31 4.10 14.76
C ALA A 2 14.74 4.26 13.35
N PHE A 3 15.20 3.43 12.41
CA PHE A 3 14.55 3.23 11.12
C PHE A 3 13.63 2.02 11.22
N VAL A 4 12.34 2.19 10.94
CA VAL A 4 11.33 1.12 11.10
C VAL A 4 10.43 1.02 9.88
N VAL A 5 10.20 -0.22 9.44
CA VAL A 5 9.14 -0.54 8.49
C VAL A 5 8.01 -1.23 9.26
N GLU A 6 6.82 -0.63 9.28
CA GLU A 6 5.65 -1.21 9.95
C GLU A 6 4.59 -1.62 8.93
N LYS A 7 4.09 -2.86 9.05
CA LYS A 7 3.00 -3.36 8.21
C LYS A 7 1.73 -3.52 9.01
N PHE A 8 0.63 -2.97 8.51
CA PHE A 8 -0.70 -3.12 9.09
C PHE A 8 -1.60 -3.92 8.14
N GLY A 9 -2.19 -5.00 8.66
CA GLY A 9 -3.12 -5.85 7.92
C GLY A 9 -4.53 -5.23 7.83
N GLY A 10 -5.40 -5.83 7.03
CA GLY A 10 -6.72 -5.24 6.74
C GLY A 10 -7.58 -4.98 7.97
N THR A 11 -7.53 -5.85 8.98
CA THR A 11 -8.25 -5.65 10.26
C THR A 11 -7.73 -4.43 11.05
N SER A 12 -6.44 -4.12 10.95
CA SER A 12 -5.83 -2.95 11.59
C SER A 12 -6.22 -1.64 10.92
N VAL A 13 -6.65 -1.68 9.66
CA VAL A 13 -7.08 -0.51 8.87
C VAL A 13 -8.52 -0.63 8.39
N ALA A 14 -9.35 -1.40 9.12
CA ALA A 14 -10.75 -1.64 8.79
C ALA A 14 -11.60 -0.38 9.04
N GLY A 15 -11.54 0.56 8.10
CA GLY A 15 -12.30 1.80 8.09
C GLY A 15 -11.61 2.99 8.79
N PRO A 16 -12.25 4.18 8.75
CA PRO A 16 -11.63 5.44 9.14
C PRO A 16 -11.13 5.47 10.59
N ASP A 17 -11.88 4.94 11.55
CA ASP A 17 -11.49 5.00 12.97
C ASP A 17 -10.26 4.16 13.26
N ARG A 18 -10.15 2.98 12.63
CA ARG A 18 -8.97 2.12 12.72
C ARG A 18 -7.75 2.77 12.07
N ILE A 19 -7.95 3.40 10.91
CA ILE A 19 -6.90 4.18 10.24
C ILE A 19 -6.38 5.31 11.15
N ARG A 20 -7.27 6.07 11.80
CA ARG A 20 -6.87 7.14 12.73
C ARG A 20 -6.05 6.61 13.91
N VAL A 21 -6.41 5.46 14.47
CA VAL A 21 -5.65 4.81 15.57
C VAL A 21 -4.23 4.45 15.11
N VAL A 22 -4.10 3.88 13.91
CA VAL A 22 -2.78 3.55 13.33
C VAL A 22 -1.97 4.81 13.03
N ALA A 23 -2.60 5.84 12.43
CA ALA A 23 -1.94 7.11 12.13
C ALA A 23 -1.41 7.80 13.40
N ASP A 24 -2.19 7.81 14.47
CA ASP A 24 -1.81 8.34 15.78
C ASP A 24 -0.64 7.57 16.43
N HIS A 25 -0.61 6.24 16.29
CA HIS A 25 0.56 5.43 16.68
C HIS A 25 1.83 5.82 15.91
N VAL A 26 1.75 5.95 14.59
CA VAL A 26 2.89 6.32 13.74
C VAL A 26 3.33 7.76 14.00
N ALA A 27 2.39 8.70 14.18
CA ALA A 27 2.68 10.10 14.50
C ALA A 27 3.45 10.23 15.83
N ARG A 28 3.10 9.44 16.85
CA ARG A 28 3.85 9.37 18.12
C ARG A 28 5.27 8.82 17.97
N ARG A 29 5.51 7.90 17.03
CA ARG A 29 6.87 7.42 16.76
C ARG A 29 7.69 8.48 16.07
N ARG A 30 7.11 9.13 15.08
CA ARG A 30 7.75 10.25 14.38
C ARG A 30 8.10 11.39 15.33
N SER A 31 7.25 11.70 16.31
CA SER A 31 7.56 12.74 17.31
C SER A 31 8.74 12.39 18.22
N ARG A 32 9.12 11.10 18.31
CA ARG A 32 10.34 10.63 19.01
C ARG A 32 11.59 10.63 18.10
N GLY A 33 11.45 11.07 16.86
CA GLY A 33 12.53 11.12 15.87
C GLY A 33 12.80 9.79 15.19
N ASP A 34 11.82 8.88 15.12
CA ASP A 34 11.96 7.63 14.35
C ASP A 34 11.58 7.86 12.87
N GLU A 35 12.39 7.33 11.97
CA GLU A 35 12.09 7.28 10.54
C GLU A 35 11.22 6.06 10.25
N THR A 36 9.99 6.27 9.80
CA THR A 36 9.01 5.19 9.64
C THR A 36 8.52 5.10 8.20
N VAL A 37 8.61 3.90 7.63
CA VAL A 37 7.92 3.52 6.38
C VAL A 37 6.73 2.65 6.74
N LEU A 38 5.57 2.97 6.18
CA LEU A 38 4.32 2.28 6.47
C LEU A 38 3.89 1.43 5.29
N VAL A 39 3.47 0.18 5.54
CA VAL A 39 2.86 -0.69 4.54
C VAL A 39 1.43 -1.03 4.98
N VAL A 40 0.44 -0.80 4.13
CA VAL A 40 -0.98 -1.06 4.44
C VAL A 40 -1.61 -2.00 3.42
N SER A 41 -2.40 -2.95 3.91
CA SER A 41 -3.29 -3.79 3.09
C SER A 41 -4.62 -3.06 2.80
N ALA A 42 -5.46 -3.63 1.93
CA ALA A 42 -6.84 -3.19 1.75
C ALA A 42 -7.63 -3.25 3.08
N MET A 43 -8.71 -2.47 3.19
CA MET A 43 -9.43 -2.32 4.46
C MET A 43 -10.31 -3.53 4.77
N GLY A 44 -10.19 -4.10 5.97
CA GLY A 44 -11.04 -5.21 6.42
C GLY A 44 -10.98 -6.42 5.48
N SER A 45 -12.14 -6.80 4.94
CA SER A 45 -12.37 -7.90 3.98
C SER A 45 -12.45 -7.42 2.52
N GLU A 46 -12.03 -6.18 2.23
CA GLU A 46 -12.27 -5.56 0.93
C GLU A 46 -11.69 -6.35 -0.26
N THR A 47 -10.51 -6.95 -0.11
CA THR A 47 -9.93 -7.79 -1.18
C THR A 47 -10.87 -8.94 -1.54
N ASP A 48 -11.45 -9.62 -0.56
CA ASP A 48 -12.40 -10.72 -0.78
C ASP A 48 -13.69 -10.23 -1.43
N GLU A 49 -14.17 -9.04 -1.04
CA GLU A 49 -15.35 -8.40 -1.63
C GLU A 49 -15.13 -8.02 -3.10
N LEU A 50 -13.95 -7.51 -3.44
CA LEU A 50 -13.54 -7.18 -4.80
C LEU A 50 -13.40 -8.44 -5.67
N LEU A 51 -12.78 -9.51 -5.13
CA LEU A 51 -12.69 -10.80 -5.82
C LEU A 51 -14.07 -11.39 -6.09
N ARG A 52 -14.98 -11.34 -5.12
CA ARG A 52 -16.37 -11.79 -5.30
C ARG A 52 -17.08 -10.98 -6.39
N MET A 53 -16.89 -9.66 -6.41
CA MET A 53 -17.45 -8.79 -7.44
C MET A 53 -16.91 -9.14 -8.84
N ALA A 54 -15.62 -9.45 -8.97
CA ALA A 54 -15.04 -9.89 -10.23
C ALA A 54 -15.73 -11.18 -10.73
N SER A 55 -15.94 -12.16 -9.85
CA SER A 55 -16.63 -13.41 -10.18
C SER A 55 -18.11 -13.22 -10.51
N ASP A 56 -18.79 -12.25 -9.89
CA ASP A 56 -20.18 -11.90 -10.20
C ASP A 56 -20.30 -11.27 -11.61
N VAL A 57 -19.26 -10.56 -12.07
CA VAL A 57 -19.22 -9.89 -13.39
C VAL A 57 -18.78 -10.84 -14.50
N ALA A 58 -17.80 -11.71 -14.24
CA ALA A 58 -17.24 -12.63 -15.21
C ALA A 58 -16.90 -13.98 -14.58
N ALA A 59 -17.32 -15.07 -15.23
CA ALA A 59 -17.05 -16.43 -14.76
C ALA A 59 -15.55 -16.81 -14.78
N ASP A 60 -14.79 -16.22 -15.71
CA ASP A 60 -13.34 -16.39 -15.85
C ASP A 60 -12.70 -15.00 -16.09
N PRO A 61 -12.54 -14.18 -15.04
CA PRO A 61 -12.03 -12.83 -15.18
C PRO A 61 -10.54 -12.86 -15.55
N PRO A 62 -10.08 -12.08 -16.56
CA PRO A 62 -8.67 -12.02 -16.90
C PRO A 62 -7.82 -11.57 -15.71
N GLY A 63 -6.78 -12.34 -15.37
CA GLY A 63 -5.94 -12.07 -14.19
C GLY A 63 -5.36 -10.65 -14.14
N ARG A 64 -5.03 -10.07 -15.30
CA ARG A 64 -4.59 -8.67 -15.42
C ARG A 64 -5.62 -7.68 -14.85
N GLU A 65 -6.90 -7.88 -15.15
CA GLU A 65 -7.97 -7.01 -14.65
C GLU A 65 -8.29 -7.30 -13.18
N VAL A 66 -8.10 -8.56 -12.73
CA VAL A 66 -8.21 -8.90 -11.32
C VAL A 66 -7.15 -8.14 -10.51
N ASP A 67 -5.90 -8.14 -10.95
CA ASP A 67 -4.82 -7.37 -10.31
C ASP A 67 -5.14 -5.87 -10.31
N MET A 68 -5.62 -5.32 -11.42
CA MET A 68 -6.03 -3.92 -11.50
C MET A 68 -7.16 -3.59 -10.51
N LEU A 69 -8.12 -4.49 -10.33
CA LEU A 69 -9.25 -4.32 -9.42
C LEU A 69 -8.81 -4.39 -7.95
N ILE A 70 -8.17 -5.49 -7.55
CA ILE A 70 -7.88 -5.74 -6.12
C ILE A 70 -6.89 -4.73 -5.58
N THR A 71 -5.89 -4.34 -6.37
CA THR A 71 -4.91 -3.31 -5.98
C THR A 71 -5.54 -1.93 -5.75
N GLY A 72 -6.75 -1.70 -6.26
CA GLY A 72 -7.55 -0.52 -5.92
C GLY A 72 -7.85 -0.41 -4.42
N GLY A 73 -8.05 -1.54 -3.74
CA GLY A 73 -8.30 -1.61 -2.30
C GLY A 73 -7.12 -1.08 -1.48
N GLU A 74 -5.90 -1.56 -1.75
CA GLU A 74 -4.69 -1.07 -1.07
C GLU A 74 -4.37 0.37 -1.46
N ARG A 75 -4.63 0.79 -2.71
CA ARG A 75 -4.42 2.20 -3.13
C ARG A 75 -5.32 3.15 -2.34
N LYS A 76 -6.58 2.77 -2.13
CA LYS A 76 -7.53 3.52 -1.31
C LYS A 76 -7.08 3.59 0.15
N ALA A 77 -6.68 2.46 0.75
CA ALA A 77 -6.19 2.41 2.13
C ALA A 77 -4.92 3.27 2.31
N CYS A 78 -3.98 3.20 1.37
CA CYS A 78 -2.75 3.96 1.35
C CYS A 78 -3.00 5.48 1.32
N ALA A 79 -3.90 5.94 0.44
CA ALA A 79 -4.28 7.34 0.37
C ALA A 79 -4.95 7.85 1.66
N LEU A 80 -5.92 7.09 2.20
CA LEU A 80 -6.61 7.46 3.44
C LEU A 80 -5.65 7.56 4.64
N MET A 81 -4.69 6.64 4.72
CA MET A 81 -3.65 6.66 5.75
C MET A 81 -2.74 7.89 5.64
N ALA A 82 -2.30 8.24 4.43
CA ALA A 82 -1.49 9.44 4.21
C ALA A 82 -2.25 10.73 4.57
N MET A 83 -3.57 10.79 4.29
CA MET A 83 -4.43 11.89 4.71
C MET A 83 -4.52 11.97 6.24
N ALA A 84 -4.75 10.86 6.93
CA ALA A 84 -4.84 10.81 8.39
C ALA A 84 -3.53 11.21 9.09
N LEU A 85 -2.38 10.78 8.57
CA LEU A 85 -1.07 11.20 9.08
C LEU A 85 -0.83 12.71 8.88
N SER A 86 -1.21 13.23 7.71
CA SER A 86 -1.07 14.66 7.41
C SER A 86 -1.95 15.53 8.30
N ASP A 87 -3.17 15.09 8.63
CA ASP A 87 -4.08 15.76 9.57
C ASP A 87 -3.47 15.86 10.98
N LEU A 88 -2.67 14.87 11.39
CA LEU A 88 -1.95 14.85 12.67
C LEU A 88 -0.63 15.64 12.65
N GLY A 89 -0.32 16.37 11.57
CA GLY A 89 0.94 17.11 11.44
C GLY A 89 2.16 16.21 11.22
N ALA A 90 1.94 14.96 10.78
CA ALA A 90 2.99 14.04 10.34
C ALA A 90 2.96 13.92 8.79
N PRO A 91 3.60 14.85 8.04
CA PRO A 91 3.62 14.84 6.58
C PRO A 91 3.87 13.46 5.97
N ALA A 92 2.95 12.96 5.15
CA ALA A 92 3.02 11.63 4.57
C ALA A 92 2.74 11.66 3.06
N GLU A 93 3.30 10.71 2.32
CA GLU A 93 3.08 10.55 0.88
C GLU A 93 2.74 9.08 0.59
N SER A 94 1.66 8.84 -0.17
CA SER A 94 1.24 7.49 -0.57
C SER A 94 1.93 7.05 -1.86
N PHE A 95 2.35 5.80 -1.93
CA PHE A 95 3.02 5.19 -3.08
C PHE A 95 2.30 3.89 -3.47
N THR A 96 2.01 3.74 -4.76
CA THR A 96 1.67 2.43 -5.34
C THR A 96 2.91 1.53 -5.37
N GLY A 97 2.73 0.23 -5.59
CA GLY A 97 3.85 -0.72 -5.74
C GLY A 97 4.88 -0.27 -6.78
N SER A 98 4.40 0.18 -7.95
CA SER A 98 5.24 0.72 -9.02
C SER A 98 6.03 1.97 -8.60
N GLN A 99 5.40 2.89 -7.87
CA GLN A 99 6.05 4.11 -7.37
C GLN A 99 7.03 3.83 -6.23
N ALA A 100 6.79 2.77 -5.44
CA ALA A 100 7.70 2.27 -4.43
C ALA A 100 8.85 1.43 -5.02
N GLY A 101 8.81 1.14 -6.32
CA GLY A 101 9.90 0.51 -7.07
C GLY A 101 9.82 -1.02 -7.17
N PHE A 102 8.68 -1.63 -6.88
CA PHE A 102 8.48 -3.08 -7.02
C PHE A 102 8.25 -3.46 -8.48
N ARG A 103 9.23 -4.14 -9.09
CA ARG A 103 9.09 -4.78 -10.41
C ARG A 103 8.80 -6.26 -10.25
N THR A 104 7.95 -6.80 -11.10
CA THR A 104 7.55 -8.21 -11.07
C THR A 104 7.67 -8.87 -12.44
N ASP A 105 7.48 -10.19 -12.48
CA ASP A 105 7.07 -10.86 -13.71
C ASP A 105 5.62 -10.53 -14.08
N SER A 106 5.12 -11.10 -15.19
CA SER A 106 3.76 -10.88 -15.69
C SER A 106 2.78 -11.99 -15.24
N SER A 107 3.11 -12.74 -14.20
CA SER A 107 2.30 -13.85 -13.67
C SER A 107 1.15 -13.29 -12.80
N HIS A 108 0.15 -12.64 -13.42
CA HIS A 108 -0.95 -11.98 -12.70
C HIS A 108 -1.63 -12.87 -11.66
N THR A 109 -2.17 -12.26 -10.59
CA THR A 109 -2.75 -12.90 -9.40
C THR A 109 -1.79 -13.71 -8.51
N GLY A 110 -0.50 -13.71 -8.85
CA GLY A 110 0.55 -14.42 -8.11
C GLY A 110 1.94 -14.06 -8.62
N ALA A 111 2.15 -12.78 -8.93
CA ALA A 111 3.36 -12.31 -9.57
C ALA A 111 4.56 -12.48 -8.64
N LYS A 112 5.76 -12.60 -9.21
CA LYS A 112 6.99 -12.69 -8.42
C LYS A 112 7.79 -11.41 -8.53
N ILE A 113 8.23 -10.87 -7.40
CA ILE A 113 9.14 -9.73 -7.37
C ILE A 113 10.45 -10.14 -8.06
N THR A 114 10.83 -9.38 -9.09
CA THR A 114 12.09 -9.56 -9.83
C THR A 114 13.13 -8.53 -9.42
N GLN A 115 12.70 -7.33 -9.03
CA GLN A 115 13.58 -6.25 -8.61
C GLN A 115 12.85 -5.26 -7.69
N ILE A 116 13.60 -4.62 -6.78
CA ILE A 116 13.11 -3.52 -5.93
C ILE A 116 14.07 -2.33 -6.07
N THR A 117 13.56 -1.17 -6.47
CA THR A 117 14.32 0.08 -6.60
C THR A 117 13.63 1.22 -5.84
N PRO A 118 13.83 1.37 -4.51
CA PRO A 118 12.99 2.20 -3.64
C PRO A 118 13.39 3.69 -3.63
N GLY A 119 13.82 4.25 -4.78
CA GLY A 119 14.37 5.61 -4.85
C GLY A 119 13.41 6.67 -4.30
N ARG A 120 12.13 6.63 -4.72
CA ARG A 120 11.12 7.59 -4.25
C ARG A 120 10.82 7.48 -2.75
N ILE A 121 10.96 6.29 -2.17
CA ILE A 121 10.76 6.07 -0.73
C ILE A 121 11.91 6.70 0.05
N ILE A 122 13.15 6.50 -0.40
CA ILE A 122 14.35 7.12 0.18
C ILE A 122 14.26 8.65 0.07
N ASP A 123 13.88 9.18 -1.09
CA ASP A 123 13.73 10.62 -1.28
C ASP A 123 12.65 11.22 -0.37
N ALA A 124 11.54 10.50 -0.15
CA ALA A 124 10.48 10.93 0.75
C ALA A 124 10.96 10.98 2.21
N LEU A 125 11.68 9.95 2.67
CA LEU A 125 12.30 9.94 4.00
C LEU A 125 13.28 11.10 4.18
N ALA A 126 14.12 11.38 3.17
CA ALA A 126 15.06 12.50 3.19
C ALA A 126 14.36 13.88 3.28
N ARG A 127 13.14 14.00 2.75
CA ARG A 127 12.27 15.19 2.94
C ARG A 127 11.56 15.21 4.29
N GLY A 128 11.85 14.25 5.16
CA GLY A 128 11.19 14.05 6.44
C GLY A 128 9.73 13.61 6.28
N MET A 129 9.34 12.94 5.20
CA MET A 129 7.97 12.44 5.04
C MET A 129 7.86 11.02 5.62
N VAL A 130 6.63 10.59 5.94
CA VAL A 130 6.30 9.17 6.18
C VAL A 130 5.83 8.58 4.85
N PRO A 131 6.60 7.68 4.20
CA PRO A 131 6.14 6.99 3.03
C PRO A 131 5.11 5.93 3.43
N VAL A 132 3.94 5.96 2.79
CA VAL A 132 2.90 4.94 2.94
C VAL A 132 2.85 4.13 1.64
N VAL A 133 2.99 2.83 1.71
CA VAL A 133 3.08 1.94 0.55
C VAL A 133 1.88 0.99 0.55
N GLY A 134 1.20 0.87 -0.59
CA GLY A 134 0.20 -0.19 -0.79
C GLY A 134 0.86 -1.56 -0.79
N GLY A 135 0.38 -2.49 0.04
CA GLY A 135 0.90 -3.85 0.11
C GLY A 135 0.63 -4.65 -1.18
N SER A 136 1.40 -5.72 -1.39
CA SER A 136 1.16 -6.74 -2.45
C SER A 136 0.95 -6.17 -3.86
N GLN A 137 1.66 -5.09 -4.22
CA GLN A 137 1.57 -4.43 -5.52
C GLN A 137 2.92 -4.36 -6.22
N GLY A 138 2.92 -4.62 -7.53
CA GLY A 138 4.07 -4.42 -8.39
C GLY A 138 3.71 -3.83 -9.75
N VAL A 139 4.73 -3.76 -10.62
CA VAL A 139 4.57 -3.51 -12.04
C VAL A 139 5.37 -4.51 -12.87
N SER A 140 4.74 -5.09 -13.89
CA SER A 140 5.38 -6.03 -14.80
C SER A 140 6.37 -5.35 -15.74
N GLY A 141 7.09 -6.13 -16.54
CA GLY A 141 7.95 -5.61 -17.62
C GLY A 141 7.19 -4.78 -18.66
N ASP A 142 5.90 -5.10 -18.86
CA ASP A 142 5.03 -4.46 -19.85
C ASP A 142 4.35 -3.19 -19.31
N GLY A 143 4.57 -2.86 -18.04
CA GLY A 143 3.97 -1.69 -17.38
C GLY A 143 2.62 -1.95 -16.73
N ASP A 144 2.18 -3.21 -16.67
CA ASP A 144 0.91 -3.58 -16.05
C ASP A 144 1.02 -3.70 -14.54
N VAL A 145 -0.06 -3.33 -13.85
CA VAL A 145 -0.18 -3.54 -12.39
C VAL A 145 -0.26 -5.03 -12.09
N THR A 146 0.47 -5.46 -11.07
CA THR A 146 0.49 -6.86 -10.63
C THR A 146 0.24 -7.00 -9.14
N PHE A 147 -0.27 -8.15 -8.74
CA PHE A 147 -0.47 -8.55 -7.34
C PHE A 147 0.42 -9.75 -6.96
N PHE A 148 1.03 -9.73 -5.78
CA PHE A 148 1.94 -10.77 -5.28
C PHE A 148 1.77 -11.13 -3.80
#